data_AF-A0A562FN01-F1
#
_entry.id   AF-A0A562FN01-F1
#
_cell.length_a   1.000
_cell.length_b   1.000
_cell.length_c   1.000
_cell.angle_alpha   90.00
_cell.angle_beta   90.00
_cell.angle_gamma   90.00
#
_symmetry.space_group_name_H-M   'P 1'
#
loop_
_entity.id
_entity.type
_entity.pdbx_description
1 polymer ?
#
loop_
_entity_poly.entity_id
_entity_poly.type
_entity_poly.pdbx_seq_one_letter_code
_entity_poly.pdbx_strand_id
1 'polypeptide(L)'
;MQTCTYCGALTAFPCDTVHEADCCSLARNRGEEPKEEPKSALKSQVGGDHYKKLKIQPMEYSMANGLDACQHTAIKYITRFRDKGTPLQDLEKAIHAIELLIEFEGLRKNEG
;
A
#
# COMPACT_ATOMS: atom_id res chain seq x y z
N MET A 1 -40.67 -13.76 24.33
CA MET A 1 -39.57 -12.77 24.46
C MET A 1 -39.97 -11.76 25.51
N GLN A 2 -39.13 -11.56 26.51
CA GLN A 2 -39.35 -10.57 27.56
C GLN A 2 -38.26 -9.49 27.45
N THR A 3 -38.54 -8.28 27.93
CA THR A 3 -37.56 -7.19 27.92
C THR A 3 -36.84 -7.12 29.27
N CYS A 4 -35.51 -7.12 29.26
CA CYS A 4 -34.71 -6.91 30.45
C CYS A 4 -35.03 -5.52 31.04
N THR A 5 -35.46 -5.46 32.30
CA THR A 5 -35.80 -4.19 32.98
C THR A 5 -34.58 -3.31 33.23
N TYR A 6 -33.36 -3.86 33.18
CA TYR A 6 -32.13 -3.10 33.39
C TYR A 6 -31.58 -2.47 32.10
N CYS A 7 -31.62 -3.19 30.96
CA CYS A 7 -31.01 -2.71 29.70
C CYS A 7 -31.96 -2.62 28.51
N GLY A 8 -33.22 -3.03 28.65
CA GLY A 8 -34.25 -2.96 27.61
C GLY A 8 -34.13 -4.00 26.49
N ALA A 9 -33.12 -4.86 26.50
CA ALA A 9 -32.92 -5.88 25.47
C ALA A 9 -33.97 -6.99 25.53
N LEU A 10 -34.40 -7.50 24.37
CA LEU A 10 -35.27 -8.67 24.27
C LEU A 10 -34.48 -9.94 24.59
N THR A 11 -34.89 -10.66 25.63
CA THR A 11 -34.29 -11.95 26.02
C THR A 11 -35.26 -13.10 25.75
N ALA A 12 -34.68 -14.28 25.49
CA ALA A 12 -35.43 -15.50 25.24
C ALA A 12 -35.99 -16.16 26.52
N PHE A 13 -35.44 -15.84 27.71
CA PHE A 13 -35.80 -16.43 28.99
C PHE A 13 -35.98 -15.36 30.09
N PRO A 14 -36.89 -15.56 31.07
CA PRO A 14 -36.99 -14.74 32.27
C PRO A 14 -35.71 -14.84 33.10
N CYS A 15 -35.17 -13.70 33.50
CA CYS A 15 -33.98 -13.62 34.35
C CYS A 15 -34.38 -13.87 35.82
N ASP A 16 -34.60 -15.13 36.21
CA ASP A 16 -35.03 -15.49 37.58
C ASP A 16 -33.88 -15.95 38.48
N THR A 17 -32.63 -15.81 38.06
CA THR A 17 -31.48 -16.11 38.92
C THR A 17 -30.53 -14.94 38.93
N VAL A 18 -30.43 -14.32 40.10
CA VAL A 18 -29.32 -13.47 40.52
C VAL A 18 -28.00 -14.26 40.45
N HIS A 19 -27.47 -14.45 39.25
CA HIS A 19 -26.11 -14.90 39.02
C HIS A 19 -25.48 -14.01 37.95
N GLU A 20 -24.53 -13.24 38.45
CA GLU A 20 -23.46 -12.54 37.75
C GLU A 20 -23.89 -11.39 36.84
N ALA A 21 -23.29 -10.23 37.13
CA ALA A 21 -23.30 -9.01 36.34
C ALA A 21 -22.76 -9.18 34.90
N ASP A 22 -22.60 -10.41 34.41
CA ASP A 22 -21.98 -10.76 33.14
C ASP A 22 -22.95 -10.95 31.98
N CYS A 23 -24.26 -11.06 32.21
CA CYS A 23 -25.21 -11.14 31.10
C CYS A 23 -25.32 -9.81 30.32
N CYS A 24 -25.14 -8.67 31.00
CA CYS A 24 -25.30 -7.34 30.37
C CYS A 24 -24.00 -6.77 29.78
N SER A 25 -22.83 -7.22 30.22
CA SER A 25 -21.53 -6.83 29.67
C SER A 25 -21.30 -7.47 28.29
N LEU A 26 -21.75 -8.71 28.10
CA LEU A 26 -21.62 -9.43 26.83
C LEU A 26 -22.54 -8.91 25.72
N ALA A 27 -23.70 -8.32 26.06
CA ALA A 27 -24.62 -7.75 25.07
C ALA A 27 -24.14 -6.41 24.47
N ARG A 28 -23.20 -5.71 25.13
CA ARG A 28 -22.62 -4.43 24.66
C ARG A 28 -21.36 -4.60 23.81
N ASN A 29 -20.75 -5.79 23.82
CA ASN A 29 -19.55 -6.10 23.05
C ASN A 29 -19.84 -7.06 21.89
N ARG A 30 -20.83 -6.73 21.05
CA ARG A 30 -20.65 -7.03 19.61
C ARG A 30 -19.76 -5.94 19.04
N GLY A 31 -18.51 -5.93 19.51
CA GLY A 31 -17.46 -5.12 18.93
C GLY A 31 -17.39 -5.48 17.46
N GLU A 32 -17.58 -4.49 16.60
CA GLU A 32 -17.14 -4.61 15.22
C GLU A 32 -15.65 -4.94 15.28
N GLU A 33 -15.29 -6.15 14.84
CA GLU A 33 -13.88 -6.50 14.66
C GLU A 33 -13.25 -5.43 13.78
N PRO A 34 -12.07 -4.88 14.15
CA PRO A 34 -11.39 -3.91 13.31
C PRO A 34 -11.14 -4.57 11.95
N LYS A 35 -11.79 -4.07 10.89
CA LYS A 35 -11.46 -4.46 9.53
C LYS A 35 -10.02 -4.03 9.29
N GLU A 36 -9.07 -4.95 9.41
CA GLU A 36 -7.68 -4.68 9.05
C GLU A 36 -7.65 -4.30 7.57
N GLU A 37 -7.45 -3.02 7.28
CA GLU A 37 -7.21 -2.57 5.92
C GLU A 37 -5.98 -3.32 5.38
N PRO A 38 -6.05 -3.86 4.15
CA PRO A 38 -4.91 -4.57 3.59
C PRO A 38 -3.70 -3.63 3.56
N LYS A 39 -2.66 -3.97 4.32
CA LYS A 39 -1.37 -3.28 4.32
C LYS A 39 -0.76 -3.44 2.92
N SER A 40 -1.10 -2.54 2.02
CA SER A 40 -0.56 -2.53 0.66
C SER A 40 0.96 -2.42 0.73
N ALA A 41 1.66 -3.32 0.02
CA ALA A 41 3.12 -3.31 -0.08
C ALA A 41 3.65 -1.98 -0.63
N LEU A 42 2.83 -1.22 -1.37
CA LEU A 42 3.19 0.14 -1.83
C LEU A 42 3.39 1.11 -0.66
N LYS A 43 2.67 0.96 0.46
CA LYS A 43 2.83 1.83 1.63
C LYS A 43 4.05 1.45 2.49
N SER A 44 4.61 0.26 2.26
CA SER A 44 5.77 -0.26 3.00
C SER A 44 7.03 -0.21 2.13
N GLN A 45 8.00 0.65 2.48
CA GLN A 45 9.33 0.64 1.87
C GLN A 45 10.30 -0.03 2.84
N VAL A 46 11.02 -1.04 2.37
CA VAL A 46 12.12 -1.67 3.12
C VAL A 46 13.40 -0.88 2.84
N GLY A 47 13.82 -0.06 3.82
CA GLY A 47 15.05 0.75 3.78
C GLY A 47 14.93 2.06 2.98
N GLY A 48 15.41 3.16 3.57
CA GLY A 48 15.33 4.51 2.97
C GLY A 48 13.93 5.14 2.99
N ASP A 49 13.80 6.33 2.40
CA ASP A 49 12.56 7.13 2.38
C ASP A 49 12.33 7.90 1.07
N HIS A 50 12.86 7.39 -0.03
CA HIS A 50 12.88 8.09 -1.33
C HIS A 50 11.61 7.84 -2.18
N TYR A 51 10.82 6.79 -1.92
CA TYR A 51 9.59 6.54 -2.69
C TYR A 51 8.30 6.85 -1.91
N LYS A 52 8.34 6.85 -0.57
CA LYS A 52 7.18 7.19 0.28
C LYS A 52 6.75 8.64 0.20
N LYS A 53 7.68 9.54 -0.15
CA LYS A 53 7.42 10.98 -0.29
C LYS A 53 6.76 11.36 -1.61
N LEU A 54 6.76 10.44 -2.57
CA LEU A 54 6.24 10.69 -3.90
C LEU A 54 4.71 10.59 -3.90
N LYS A 55 4.06 11.48 -4.65
CA LYS A 55 2.60 11.41 -4.85
C LYS A 55 2.17 10.11 -5.55
N ILE A 56 3.00 9.62 -6.46
CA ILE A 56 2.83 8.37 -7.20
C ILE A 56 4.19 7.68 -7.23
N GLN A 57 4.25 6.40 -6.91
CA GLN A 57 5.52 5.67 -6.97
C GLN A 57 5.90 5.32 -8.41
N PRO A 58 7.20 5.28 -8.76
CA PRO A 58 7.63 4.90 -10.10
C PRO A 58 7.08 3.54 -10.55
N MET A 59 6.97 2.58 -9.63
CA MET A 59 6.37 1.27 -9.91
C MET A 59 4.88 1.37 -10.25
N GLU A 60 4.12 2.13 -9.47
CA GLU A 60 2.69 2.35 -9.68
C GLU A 60 2.43 3.03 -11.03
N TYR A 61 3.19 4.10 -11.33
CA TYR A 61 3.12 4.78 -12.64
C TYR A 61 3.45 3.82 -13.80
N SER A 62 4.47 2.98 -13.64
CA SER A 62 4.91 2.07 -14.70
C SER A 62 3.88 0.97 -14.98
N MET A 63 3.32 0.37 -13.93
CA MET A 63 2.28 -0.65 -14.06
C MET A 63 0.99 -0.08 -14.65
N ALA A 64 0.61 1.14 -14.24
CA ALA A 64 -0.60 1.79 -14.74
C ALA A 64 -0.52 2.16 -16.24
N ASN A 65 0.69 2.43 -16.75
CA ASN A 65 0.92 2.80 -18.15
C ASN A 65 1.46 1.65 -19.02
N GLY A 66 1.63 0.45 -18.47
CA GLY A 66 2.13 -0.72 -19.21
C GLY A 66 3.58 -0.55 -19.69
N LEU A 67 4.43 0.11 -18.90
CA LEU A 67 5.80 0.40 -19.29
C LEU A 67 6.71 -0.83 -19.22
N ASP A 68 7.68 -0.89 -20.13
CA ASP A 68 8.72 -1.91 -20.13
C ASP A 68 9.78 -1.69 -19.03
N ALA A 69 10.70 -2.65 -18.88
CA ALA A 69 11.73 -2.62 -17.86
C ALA A 69 12.71 -1.44 -18.02
N CYS A 70 13.04 -1.04 -19.24
CA CYS A 70 13.93 0.09 -19.52
C CYS A 70 13.27 1.42 -19.18
N GLN A 71 12.01 1.61 -19.61
CA GLN A 71 11.17 2.77 -19.31
C GLN A 71 10.96 2.94 -17.81
N HIS A 72 10.57 1.86 -17.10
CA HIS A 72 10.46 1.87 -15.65
C HIS A 72 11.77 2.30 -14.98
N THR A 73 12.88 1.73 -15.43
CA THR A 73 14.20 1.98 -14.87
C THR A 73 14.63 3.43 -15.07
N ALA A 74 14.41 4.00 -16.26
CA ALA A 74 14.67 5.40 -16.54
C ALA A 74 13.87 6.32 -15.60
N ILE A 75 12.55 6.10 -15.48
CA ILE A 75 11.68 6.90 -14.60
C ILE A 75 12.09 6.77 -13.14
N LYS A 76 12.41 5.55 -12.67
CA LYS A 76 12.89 5.31 -11.30
C LYS A 76 14.11 6.17 -10.97
N TYR A 77 15.09 6.22 -11.87
CA TYR A 77 16.30 7.02 -11.66
C TYR A 77 16.04 8.52 -11.78
N ILE A 78 15.24 8.96 -12.76
CA ILE A 78 14.82 10.36 -12.94
C ILE A 78 14.00 10.87 -11.75
N THR A 79 13.25 10.01 -11.08
CA THR A 79 12.40 10.44 -9.97
C THR A 79 13.20 10.63 -8.68
N ARG A 80 14.23 9.81 -8.45
CA ARG A 80 14.95 9.76 -7.16
C ARG A 80 16.27 10.55 -7.10
N PHE A 81 16.77 11.06 -8.23
CA PHE A 81 18.13 11.63 -8.32
C PHE A 81 18.38 12.81 -7.35
N ARG A 82 17.33 13.51 -6.92
CA ARG A 82 17.43 14.62 -5.96
C ARG A 82 17.46 14.15 -4.51
N ASP A 83 16.84 13.00 -4.22
CA ASP A 83 16.73 12.46 -2.86
C ASP A 83 17.93 11.60 -2.48
N LYS A 84 18.71 11.15 -3.47
CA LYS A 84 19.89 10.31 -3.27
C LYS A 84 21.16 11.14 -3.41
N GLY A 85 22.16 10.90 -2.57
CA GLY A 85 23.43 11.64 -2.54
C GLY A 85 24.32 11.52 -3.78
N THR A 86 23.91 10.82 -4.85
CA THR A 86 24.67 10.71 -6.11
C THR A 86 23.81 11.05 -7.34
N PRO A 87 23.51 12.35 -7.57
CA PRO A 87 22.58 12.78 -8.63
C PRO A 87 23.07 12.41 -10.04
N LEU A 88 24.35 12.67 -10.32
CA LEU A 88 24.95 12.41 -11.63
C LEU A 88 24.87 10.94 -12.01
N GLN A 89 25.25 10.04 -11.11
CA GLN A 89 25.24 8.60 -11.34
C GLN A 89 23.84 8.05 -11.59
N ASP A 90 22.81 8.59 -10.93
CA ASP A 90 21.44 8.17 -11.20
C ASP A 90 20.97 8.68 -12.57
N LEU A 91 21.33 9.89 -12.97
CA LEU A 91 21.04 10.40 -14.32
C LEU A 91 21.77 9.61 -15.42
N GLU A 92 23.04 9.25 -15.21
CA GLU A 92 23.80 8.37 -16.13
C GLU A 92 23.13 7.00 -16.29
N LYS A 93 22.60 6.44 -15.20
CA LYS A 93 21.82 5.18 -15.27
C LYS A 93 20.50 5.34 -16.01
N ALA A 94 19.85 6.50 -15.88
CA ALA A 94 18.66 6.80 -16.66
C ALA A 94 18.98 6.89 -18.16
N ILE A 95 20.09 7.57 -18.52
CA ILE A 95 20.58 7.63 -19.89
C ILE A 95 20.87 6.22 -20.41
N HIS A 96 21.60 5.40 -19.65
CA HIS A 96 21.91 4.04 -20.06
C HIS A 96 20.66 3.17 -20.29
N ALA A 97 19.62 3.32 -19.46
CA ALA A 97 18.36 2.62 -19.66
C ALA A 97 17.66 3.04 -20.98
N ILE A 98 17.76 4.32 -21.35
CA ILE A 98 17.24 4.82 -22.63
C ILE A 98 18.08 4.31 -23.81
N GLU A 99 19.40 4.28 -23.67
CA GLU A 99 20.30 3.69 -24.68
C GLU A 99 19.97 2.21 -24.95
N LEU A 100 19.76 1.42 -23.89
CA LEU A 100 19.32 0.03 -24.01
C LEU A 100 17.95 -0.08 -24.71
N LEU A 101 17.01 0.81 -24.40
CA LEU A 101 15.71 0.84 -25.07
C LEU A 101 15.86 1.12 -26.57
N ILE A 102 16.71 2.10 -26.94
CA ILE A 102 17.02 2.42 -28.33
C ILE A 102 17.62 1.21 -29.06
N GLU A 103 18.51 0.47 -28.39
CA GLU A 103 19.13 -0.76 -28.93
C GLU A 103 18.10 -1.88 -29.13
N PHE A 104 17.24 -2.14 -28.14
CA PHE A 104 16.21 -3.18 -28.24
C PHE A 104 15.15 -2.89 -29.30
N GLU A 105 14.78 -1.62 -29.47
CA GLU A 105 13.87 -1.18 -30.52
C GLU A 105 14.56 -1.08 -31.90
N GLY A 106 15.89 -1.22 -31.97
CA GLY A 106 16.65 -1.13 -33.22
C GLY A 106 16.61 0.26 -33.87
N LEU A 107 16.36 1.32 -33.09
CA LEU A 107 16.13 2.67 -33.59
C LEU A 107 17.43 3.39 -33.97
N ARG A 108 18.56 2.96 -33.42
CA ARG A 108 19.89 3.44 -33.82
C ARG A 108 20.60 2.38 -34.64
N LYS A 109 20.95 2.73 -35.87
CA LYS A 109 21.86 1.93 -36.69
C LYS A 109 23.27 2.20 -36.18
N ASN A 110 23.97 1.16 -35.75
CA ASN A 110 25.40 1.25 -35.50
C ASN A 110 26.08 1.39 -36.86
N GLU A 111 26.41 2.62 -37.24
CA GLU A 111 27.36 2.85 -38.32
C GLU A 111 28.71 2.38 -37.80
N GLY A 112 29.24 1.32 -38.43
CA GLY A 112 30.46 0.64 -38.03
C GLY A 112 31.72 1.46 -38.24
#